data_AF-A0A838P619-F1
#
_entry.id   AF-A0A838P619-F1
#
_cell.length_a   1.000
_cell.length_b   1.000
_cell.length_c   1.000
_cell.angle_alpha   90.00
_cell.angle_beta   90.00
_cell.angle_gamma   90.00
#
_symmetry.space_group_name_H-M   'P 1'
#
loop_
_entity.id
_entity.type
_entity.pdbx_description
1 polymer ?
#
loop_
_entity_poly.entity_id
_entity_poly.type
_entity_poly.pdbx_seq_one_letter_code
_entity_poly.pdbx_strand_id
1 'polypeptide(L)'
;MPDALAADQIIIGWSHSEGLLDESLTWEQFRQIIRDTYYSDEATLRKAGAAAGHMWRFVREMKPGDLVVVPYSTDFYVAELAGSGVYLQDHEDDDTAYRRPVKWLNDKKPIARKLARSALLSRMKFMGPARTPLTWSMRLTSVLS
;
A
#
# COMPACT_ATOMS: atom_id res chain seq x y z
N MET A 1 -0.23 10.37 7.18
CA MET A 1 -1.68 10.36 6.86
C MET A 1 -2.29 11.73 6.61
N PRO A 2 -1.99 12.79 7.38
CA PRO A 2 -2.55 14.12 7.10
C PRO A 2 -2.35 14.57 5.65
N ASP A 3 -1.14 14.39 5.12
CA ASP A 3 -0.80 14.82 3.75
C ASP A 3 -1.51 13.98 2.68
N ALA A 4 -1.59 12.66 2.86
CA ALA A 4 -2.30 11.76 1.94
C ALA A 4 -3.81 12.02 1.92
N LEU A 5 -4.40 12.32 3.09
CA LEU A 5 -5.81 12.67 3.21
C LEU A 5 -6.13 14.03 2.56
N ALA A 6 -5.23 15.00 2.74
CA ALA A 6 -5.32 16.32 2.13
C ALA A 6 -5.16 16.28 0.60
N ALA A 7 -4.23 15.44 0.11
CA ALA A 7 -3.93 15.27 -1.31
C ALA A 7 -4.85 14.28 -2.03
N ASP A 8 -5.84 13.69 -1.36
CA ASP A 8 -6.73 12.67 -1.94
C ASP A 8 -5.95 11.47 -2.51
N GLN A 9 -4.99 10.96 -1.74
CA GLN A 9 -4.10 9.87 -2.13
C GLN A 9 -4.02 8.76 -1.09
N ILE A 10 -3.77 7.54 -1.57
CA ILE A 10 -3.26 6.44 -0.76
C ILE A 10 -1.80 6.17 -1.13
N ILE A 11 -1.05 5.65 -0.16
CA ILE A 11 0.40 5.47 -0.24
C ILE A 11 0.74 4.03 0.11
N ILE A 12 1.79 3.51 -0.50
CA ILE A 12 2.45 2.27 -0.09
C ILE A 12 3.97 2.51 -0.05
N GLY A 13 4.69 1.83 0.86
CA GLY A 13 6.14 1.95 0.99
C GLY A 13 6.93 1.26 -0.12
N TRP A 14 8.20 0.94 0.14
CA TRP A 14 9.19 0.40 -0.83
C TRP A 14 9.56 1.39 -1.94
N SER A 15 9.68 2.67 -1.58
CA SER A 15 9.89 3.77 -2.53
C SER A 15 11.20 3.70 -3.29
N HIS A 16 12.29 3.23 -2.69
CA HIS A 16 13.59 3.12 -3.37
C HIS A 16 13.62 2.02 -4.45
N SER A 17 12.58 1.19 -4.56
CA SER A 17 12.48 0.18 -5.62
C SER A 17 11.91 0.82 -6.88
N GLU A 18 12.71 1.63 -7.57
CA GLU A 18 12.29 2.35 -8.78
C GLU A 18 11.80 1.43 -9.93
N GLY A 19 10.99 1.98 -10.84
CA GLY A 19 10.59 1.30 -12.08
C GLY A 19 9.44 0.30 -11.95
N LEU A 20 8.87 0.08 -10.76
CA LEU A 20 7.79 -0.90 -10.56
C LEU A 20 6.48 -0.60 -11.30
N LEU A 21 6.31 0.62 -11.86
CA LEU A 21 5.16 0.94 -12.71
C LEU A 21 5.29 0.40 -14.14
N ASP A 22 6.46 -0.06 -14.59
CA ASP A 22 6.68 -0.56 -15.96
C ASP A 22 5.91 -1.85 -16.24
N GLU A 23 4.80 -1.79 -16.97
CA GLU A 23 3.91 -2.91 -17.31
C GLU A 23 4.57 -4.10 -18.03
N SER A 24 5.78 -3.93 -18.57
CA SER A 24 6.52 -5.01 -19.20
C SER A 24 7.19 -5.97 -18.19
N LEU A 25 7.30 -5.57 -16.91
CA LEU A 25 7.94 -6.39 -15.89
C LEU A 25 7.18 -7.68 -15.62
N THR A 26 7.87 -8.80 -15.75
CA THR A 26 7.40 -10.08 -15.23
C THR A 26 7.37 -10.06 -13.69
N TRP A 27 6.56 -10.95 -13.10
CA TRP A 27 6.52 -11.13 -11.65
C TRP A 27 7.91 -11.38 -11.03
N GLU A 28 8.75 -12.16 -11.71
CA GLU A 28 10.10 -12.50 -11.24
C GLU A 28 11.01 -11.28 -11.21
N GLN A 29 11.03 -10.49 -12.29
CA GLN A 29 11.80 -9.25 -12.36
C GLN A 29 11.32 -8.24 -11.31
N PHE A 30 10.00 -8.08 -11.17
CA PHE A 30 9.41 -7.18 -10.19
C PHE A 30 9.82 -7.53 -8.75
N ARG A 31 9.74 -8.82 -8.39
CA ARG A 31 10.18 -9.30 -7.07
C ARG A 31 11.68 -9.13 -6.87
N GLN A 32 12.46 -9.31 -7.95
CA GLN A 32 13.92 -9.18 -7.90
C GLN A 32 14.34 -7.74 -7.63
N ILE A 33 13.69 -6.73 -8.24
CA ILE A 33 13.92 -5.30 -7.93
C ILE A 33 13.75 -5.03 -6.43
N ILE A 34 12.64 -5.47 -5.84
CA ILE A 34 12.35 -5.27 -4.41
C ILE A 34 13.36 -6.01 -3.53
N ARG A 35 13.77 -7.22 -3.94
CA ARG A 35 14.78 -8.00 -3.22
C ARG A 35 16.10 -7.23 -3.20
N ASP A 36 16.59 -6.79 -4.35
CA ASP A 36 17.90 -6.17 -4.47
C ASP A 36 17.97 -4.83 -3.75
N THR A 37 16.83 -4.12 -3.65
CA THR A 37 16.74 -2.84 -2.96
C THR A 37 16.65 -2.98 -1.43
N TYR A 38 15.79 -3.88 -0.92
CA TYR A 38 15.42 -3.90 0.51
C TYR A 38 15.76 -5.19 1.26
N TYR A 39 16.09 -6.26 0.54
CA TYR A 39 16.24 -7.61 1.09
C TYR A 39 17.44 -8.34 0.48
N SER A 40 18.50 -7.62 0.10
CA SER A 40 19.70 -8.17 -0.53
C SER A 40 20.36 -9.23 0.34
N ASP A 41 20.34 -9.00 1.65
CA ASP A 41 21.03 -9.82 2.65
C ASP A 41 20.17 -10.99 3.16
N GLU A 42 18.92 -11.09 2.70
CA GLU A 42 18.02 -12.16 3.12
C GLU A 42 18.34 -13.47 2.39
N ALA A 43 18.51 -14.55 3.17
CA ALA A 43 18.83 -15.87 2.64
C ALA A 43 17.73 -16.47 1.73
N THR A 44 16.49 -15.97 1.82
CA THR A 44 15.36 -16.49 1.05
C THR A 44 14.49 -15.36 0.48
N LEU A 45 13.78 -15.66 -0.60
CA LEU A 45 12.86 -14.72 -1.26
C LEU A 45 11.54 -14.51 -0.50
N ARG A 46 11.37 -15.04 0.71
CA ARG A 46 10.09 -15.02 1.42
C ARG A 46 9.62 -13.60 1.75
N LYS A 47 10.53 -12.75 2.27
CA LYS A 47 10.21 -11.35 2.61
C LYS A 47 9.99 -10.50 1.36
N ALA A 48 10.90 -10.59 0.39
CA ALA A 48 10.77 -9.91 -0.89
C ALA A 48 9.48 -10.31 -1.64
N GLY A 49 9.12 -11.60 -1.63
CA GLY A 49 7.87 -12.08 -2.24
C GLY A 49 6.62 -11.55 -1.56
N ALA A 50 6.62 -11.43 -0.23
CA ALA A 50 5.49 -10.84 0.50
C ALA A 50 5.34 -9.34 0.20
N ALA A 51 6.45 -8.59 0.19
CA ALA A 51 6.48 -7.17 -0.18
C ALA A 51 6.04 -6.95 -1.65
N ALA A 52 6.64 -7.71 -2.58
CA ALA A 52 6.29 -7.69 -3.99
C ALA A 52 4.81 -8.00 -4.23
N GLY A 53 4.22 -8.93 -3.47
CA GLY A 53 2.80 -9.24 -3.59
C GLY A 53 1.90 -8.07 -3.21
N HIS A 54 2.24 -7.31 -2.17
CA HIS A 54 1.48 -6.11 -1.82
C HIS A 54 1.62 -5.02 -2.88
N MET A 55 2.85 -4.77 -3.35
CA MET A 55 3.12 -3.75 -4.34
C MET A 55 2.52 -4.08 -5.71
N TRP A 56 2.63 -5.32 -6.16
CA TRP A 56 2.04 -5.79 -7.42
C TRP A 56 0.53 -5.56 -7.47
N ARG A 57 -0.17 -5.91 -6.37
CA ARG A 57 -1.62 -5.65 -6.26
C ARG A 57 -1.91 -4.16 -6.34
N PHE A 58 -1.13 -3.34 -5.64
CA PHE A 58 -1.30 -1.90 -5.63
C PHE A 58 -1.12 -1.27 -7.00
N VAL A 59 -0.09 -1.66 -7.75
CA VAL A 59 0.25 -1.02 -9.03
C VAL A 59 -0.45 -1.65 -10.24
N ARG A 60 -0.76 -2.96 -10.20
CA ARG A 60 -1.33 -3.70 -11.35
C ARG A 60 -2.79 -4.08 -11.21
N GLU A 61 -3.15 -4.68 -10.07
CA GLU A 61 -4.43 -5.41 -9.98
C GLU A 61 -5.58 -4.50 -9.60
N MET A 62 -5.31 -3.53 -8.74
CA MET A 62 -6.29 -2.59 -8.25
C MET A 62 -6.74 -1.61 -9.35
N LYS A 63 -8.04 -1.35 -9.45
CA LYS A 63 -8.66 -0.57 -10.53
C LYS A 63 -9.45 0.62 -10.00
N PRO A 64 -9.65 1.68 -10.81
CA PRO A 64 -10.61 2.73 -10.47
C PRO A 64 -11.98 2.13 -10.12
N GLY A 65 -12.60 2.63 -9.05
CA GLY A 65 -13.84 2.09 -8.46
C GLY A 65 -13.64 1.05 -7.35
N ASP A 66 -12.44 0.48 -7.19
CA ASP A 66 -12.17 -0.44 -6.09
C ASP A 66 -12.22 0.28 -4.73
N LEU A 67 -12.84 -0.37 -3.75
CA LEU A 67 -12.87 0.11 -2.37
C LEU A 67 -11.62 -0.34 -1.61
N VAL A 68 -11.02 0.62 -0.90
CA VAL A 68 -9.81 0.45 -0.11
C VAL A 68 -10.09 0.80 1.33
N VAL A 69 -9.70 -0.09 2.22
CA VAL A 69 -9.67 0.16 3.66
C VAL A 69 -8.26 0.50 4.08
N VAL A 70 -8.11 1.65 4.75
CA VAL A 70 -6.83 2.21 5.20
C VAL A 70 -6.81 2.25 6.72
N PRO A 71 -6.20 1.27 7.39
CA PRO A 71 -6.09 1.29 8.84
C PRO A 71 -5.24 2.47 9.32
N TYR A 72 -5.70 3.18 10.36
CA TYR A 72 -4.94 4.27 10.97
C TYR A 72 -5.19 4.31 12.48
N SER A 73 -4.14 4.10 13.28
CA SER A 73 -4.23 3.99 14.74
C SER A 73 -5.32 2.97 15.17
N THR A 74 -6.30 3.38 15.97
CA THR A 74 -7.44 2.55 16.42
C THR A 74 -8.60 2.50 15.44
N ASP A 75 -8.53 3.27 14.35
CA ASP A 75 -9.61 3.47 13.39
C ASP A 75 -9.18 3.01 11.99
N PHE A 76 -10.02 3.28 11.00
CA PHE A 76 -9.71 3.11 9.60
C PHE A 76 -10.46 4.12 8.74
N TYR A 77 -9.91 4.43 7.58
CA TYR A 77 -10.57 5.22 6.54
C TYR A 77 -11.00 4.29 5.41
N VAL A 78 -11.98 4.73 4.64
CA VAL A 78 -12.40 4.05 3.42
C VAL A 78 -12.25 5.02 2.26
N ALA A 79 -11.69 4.54 1.17
CA ALA A 79 -11.54 5.31 -0.05
C ALA A 79 -11.95 4.46 -1.25
N GLU A 80 -12.34 5.13 -2.32
CA GLU A 80 -12.55 4.53 -3.62
C GLU A 80 -11.39 4.93 -4.53
N LEU A 81 -10.81 4.00 -5.28
CA LEU A 81 -9.74 4.33 -6.21
C LEU A 81 -10.24 5.22 -7.35
N ALA A 82 -9.52 6.30 -7.65
CA ALA A 82 -9.88 7.23 -8.72
C ALA A 82 -9.00 7.07 -9.97
N GLY A 83 -7.86 6.38 -9.88
CA GLY A 83 -6.90 6.32 -10.99
C GLY A 83 -5.72 5.36 -10.77
N SER A 84 -4.78 5.39 -11.72
CA SER A 84 -3.58 4.55 -11.74
C SER A 84 -2.52 4.98 -10.72
N GLY A 85 -1.54 4.09 -10.47
CA GLY A 85 -0.35 4.38 -9.68
C GLY A 85 0.49 5.50 -10.26
N VAL A 86 1.01 6.35 -9.39
CA VAL A 86 2.03 7.35 -9.71
C VAL A 86 3.25 7.14 -8.83
N TYR A 87 4.40 7.52 -9.36
CA TYR A 87 5.67 7.54 -8.65
C TYR A 87 6.15 8.98 -8.53
N LEU A 88 6.39 9.43 -7.31
CA LEU A 88 6.84 10.79 -7.01
C LEU A 88 8.24 10.70 -6.39
N GLN A 89 9.26 10.93 -7.20
CA GLN A 89 10.67 10.78 -6.80
C GLN A 89 11.05 11.69 -5.61
N ASP A 90 10.44 12.86 -5.51
CA ASP A 90 10.61 13.81 -4.40
C ASP A 90 10.09 13.27 -3.04
N HIS A 91 9.39 12.14 -3.05
CA HIS A 91 8.83 11.48 -1.87
C HIS A 91 9.50 10.14 -1.54
N GLU A 92 10.64 9.84 -2.15
CA GLU A 92 11.42 8.62 -1.90
C GLU A 92 11.95 8.52 -0.47
N ASP A 93 12.56 9.59 0.02
CA ASP A 93 13.20 9.63 1.35
C ASP A 93 12.20 9.40 2.50
N ASP A 94 10.92 9.73 2.28
CA ASP A 94 9.84 9.52 3.23
C ASP A 94 9.20 8.13 3.14
N ASP A 95 9.68 7.27 2.22
CA ASP A 95 9.06 6.00 1.84
C ASP A 95 7.59 6.16 1.42
N THR A 96 7.30 7.23 0.66
CA THR A 96 5.94 7.54 0.18
C THR A 96 5.83 7.84 -1.32
N ALA A 97 6.82 7.44 -2.13
CA ALA A 97 6.87 7.76 -3.56
C ALA A 97 5.74 7.09 -4.35
N TYR A 98 5.35 5.86 -3.98
CA TYR A 98 4.28 5.13 -4.65
C TYR A 98 2.90 5.54 -4.12
N ARG A 99 2.11 6.17 -4.99
CA ARG A 99 0.81 6.73 -4.63
C ARG A 99 -0.29 6.40 -5.62
N ARG A 100 -1.53 6.46 -5.17
CA ARG A 100 -2.72 6.39 -6.04
C ARG A 100 -3.74 7.45 -5.65
N PRO A 101 -4.36 8.13 -6.62
CA PRO A 101 -5.45 9.05 -6.34
C PRO A 101 -6.69 8.26 -5.91
N VAL A 102 -7.38 8.81 -4.91
CA VAL A 102 -8.59 8.21 -4.34
C VAL A 102 -9.64 9.26 -4.04
N LYS A 103 -10.89 8.82 -3.96
CA LYS A 103 -11.97 9.57 -3.35
C LYS A 103 -12.19 9.02 -1.94
N TRP A 104 -11.83 9.79 -0.92
CA TRP A 104 -12.13 9.41 0.45
C TRP A 104 -13.64 9.44 0.70
N LEU A 105 -14.14 8.37 1.30
CA LEU A 105 -15.54 8.24 1.69
C LEU A 105 -15.75 8.74 3.12
N ASN A 106 -17.01 8.79 3.56
CA ASN A 106 -17.38 9.21 4.92
C ASN A 106 -16.84 10.60 5.29
N ASP A 107 -16.88 11.56 4.35
CA ASP A 107 -16.35 12.93 4.51
C ASP A 107 -14.89 13.00 5.01
N LYS A 108 -14.02 12.06 4.60
CA LYS A 108 -12.64 11.96 5.14
C LYS A 108 -12.59 11.75 6.65
N LYS A 109 -13.64 11.24 7.27
CA LYS A 109 -13.69 10.95 8.72
C LYS A 109 -13.34 9.48 8.98
N PRO A 110 -12.52 9.20 10.01
CA PRO A 110 -12.21 7.83 10.39
C PRO A 110 -13.46 7.10 10.89
N ILE A 111 -13.52 5.80 10.62
CA ILE A 111 -14.53 4.87 11.12
C ILE A 111 -13.89 4.05 12.23
N ALA A 112 -14.56 4.00 13.39
CA ALA A 112 -14.07 3.23 14.52
C ALA A 112 -14.05 1.73 14.21
N ARG A 113 -12.92 1.06 14.49
CA ARG A 113 -12.78 -0.39 14.23
C ARG A 113 -13.88 -1.24 14.88
N LYS A 114 -14.41 -0.81 16.02
CA LYS A 114 -15.52 -1.47 16.72
C LYS A 114 -16.80 -1.63 15.87
N LEU A 115 -16.97 -0.79 14.84
CA LEU A 115 -18.11 -0.85 13.91
C LEU A 115 -17.90 -1.86 12.78
N ALA A 116 -16.65 -2.32 12.56
CA ALA A 116 -16.32 -3.27 11.51
C ALA A 116 -16.70 -4.70 11.91
N ARG A 117 -17.23 -5.47 10.94
CA ARG A 117 -17.46 -6.91 11.12
C ARG A 117 -16.14 -7.65 11.35
N SER A 118 -16.21 -8.78 12.06
CA SER A 118 -15.06 -9.64 12.38
C SER A 118 -14.21 -10.03 11.16
N ALA A 119 -14.85 -10.25 10.01
CA ALA A 119 -14.17 -10.58 8.75
C ALA A 119 -13.28 -9.43 8.23
N LEU A 120 -13.70 -8.18 8.40
CA LEU A 120 -12.91 -7.00 8.02
C LEU A 120 -11.82 -6.75 9.07
N LEU A 121 -12.16 -6.85 10.37
CA LEU A 121 -11.21 -6.77 11.47
C LEU A 121 -10.04 -7.76 11.30
N SER A 122 -10.33 -9.02 10.94
CA SER A 122 -9.30 -10.05 10.70
C SER A 122 -8.31 -9.66 9.60
N ARG A 123 -8.79 -8.99 8.54
CA ARG A 123 -7.96 -8.54 7.42
C ARG A 123 -7.14 -7.28 7.76
N MET A 124 -7.61 -6.47 8.72
CA MET A 124 -6.87 -5.33 9.26
C MET A 124 -5.79 -5.70 10.31
N LYS A 125 -5.74 -6.96 10.80
CA LYS A 125 -4.83 -7.39 11.88
C LYS A 125 -3.35 -7.57 11.47
N PHE A 126 -2.95 -7.24 10.25
CA PHE A 126 -1.56 -7.43 9.84
C PHE A 126 -0.69 -6.22 10.20
N MET A 127 0.01 -6.34 11.32
CA MET A 127 1.15 -5.51 11.70
C MET A 127 2.39 -6.36 11.45
N GLY A 128 2.99 -6.26 10.26
CA GLY A 128 4.32 -6.83 10.03
C GLY A 128 5.34 -6.09 10.91
N PRO A 129 6.43 -6.74 11.37
CA PRO A 129 7.41 -6.07 12.20
C PRO A 129 8.15 -5.01 11.36
N ALA A 130 7.71 -3.76 11.45
CA ALA A 130 8.46 -2.62 10.95
C ALA A 130 9.65 -2.41 11.90
N ARG A 131 10.86 -2.68 11.42
CA ARG A 131 12.11 -2.35 12.11
C ARG A 131 12.61 -0.98 11.65
N THR A 132 11.71 0.00 11.55
CA THR A 132 12.03 1.42 11.34
C THR A 132 10.81 2.25 11.75
N PRO A 133 10.95 3.42 12.40
CA PRO A 133 9.82 4.15 12.98
C PRO A 133 8.86 4.81 11.96
N LEU A 134 9.09 4.69 10.65
CA LEU A 134 8.40 5.52 9.65
C LEU A 134 7.93 4.79 8.38
N THR A 135 7.99 3.45 8.30
CA THR A 135 7.56 2.72 7.09
C THR A 135 6.12 2.22 7.21
N TRP A 136 5.24 2.83 6.41
CA TRP A 136 3.80 2.57 6.37
C TRP A 136 3.49 1.30 5.57
N SER A 137 3.47 0.14 6.23
CA SER A 137 2.99 -1.11 5.60
C SER A 137 1.47 -1.13 5.54
N MET A 138 0.87 -0.49 4.53
CA MET A 138 -0.56 -0.62 4.23
C MET A 138 -0.84 -1.96 3.53
N ARG A 139 -1.74 -2.76 4.10
CA ARG A 139 -2.34 -3.90 3.40
C ARG A 139 -3.62 -3.44 2.70
N LEU A 140 -3.56 -3.32 1.38
CA LEU A 140 -4.74 -3.04 0.57
C LEU A 140 -5.64 -4.27 0.56
N THR A 141 -6.67 -4.24 1.38
CA THR A 141 -7.75 -5.20 1.30
C THR A 141 -8.80 -4.62 0.35
N SER A 142 -8.77 -5.03 -0.92
CA SER A 142 -9.90 -4.85 -1.81
C SER A 142 -11.04 -5.72 -1.30
N VAL A 143 -12.17 -5.10 -0.96
CA VAL A 143 -13.41 -5.80 -0.64
C VAL A 143 -14.17 -5.91 -1.96
N LEU A 144 -13.83 -6.93 -2.75
CA LEU A 144 -14.63 -7.29 -3.92
C LEU A 144 -16.01 -7.77 -3.43
N SER A 145 -17.06 -7.19 -4.01
CA SER A 145 -18.46 -7.61 -3.84
C SER A 145 -18.72 -8.94 -4.52
#